data_AF-A0A4Q6G211-F1
#
_entry.id   AF-A0A4Q6G211-F1
#
_cell.length_a   1.000
_cell.length_b   1.000
_cell.length_c   1.000
_cell.angle_alpha   90.00
_cell.angle_beta   90.00
_cell.angle_gamma   90.00
#
_symmetry.space_group_name_H-M   'P 1'
#
loop_
_entity.id
_entity.type
_entity.pdbx_description
1 polymer ?
#
loop_
_entity_poly.entity_id
_entity_poly.type
_entity_poly.pdbx_seq_one_letter_code
_entity_poly.pdbx_strand_id
1 'polypeptide(L)'
;MLQKMNEENFQEKAFRFRDRQAGVSVIYDPFRSAYTYNAYCLETKIMKELFTVEFDFLDEALELMNDEFGSWELIELSEKSSGCSSCVAK
;
A
#
# COMPACT_ATOMS: atom_id res chain seq x y z
N MET A 1 9.56 11.65 8.87
CA MET A 1 8.31 12.08 9.54
C MET A 1 7.39 10.89 9.59
N LEU A 2 6.84 10.54 10.76
CA LEU A 2 5.84 9.48 10.90
C LEU A 2 4.49 10.06 10.47
N GLN A 3 3.86 9.48 9.45
CA GLN A 3 2.58 9.97 8.92
C GLN A 3 1.63 8.77 8.74
N LYS A 4 0.37 8.95 9.14
CA LYS A 4 -0.67 7.91 9.06
C LYS A 4 -1.20 7.75 7.64
N MET A 5 -1.74 6.57 7.34
CA MET A 5 -2.52 6.36 6.12
C MET A 5 -3.84 7.10 6.20
N ASN A 6 -4.22 7.78 5.13
CA ASN A 6 -5.50 8.47 5.02
C ASN A 6 -6.07 8.31 3.59
N GLU A 7 -7.30 8.79 3.39
CA GLU A 7 -8.03 8.70 2.12
C GLU A 7 -7.27 9.31 0.93
N GLU A 8 -6.40 10.28 1.17
CA GLU A 8 -5.64 10.98 0.14
C GLU A 8 -4.38 10.22 -0.29
N ASN A 9 -3.90 9.29 0.54
CA ASN A 9 -2.53 8.78 0.41
C ASN A 9 -2.39 7.25 0.47
N PHE A 10 -3.48 6.52 0.68
CA PHE A 10 -3.48 5.07 0.85
C PHE A 10 -3.05 4.28 -0.40
N GLN A 11 -3.21 4.85 -1.60
CA GLN A 11 -2.81 4.22 -2.86
C GLN A 11 -1.39 4.56 -3.30
N GLU A 12 -0.84 5.69 -2.84
CA GLU A 12 0.45 6.23 -3.30
C GLU A 12 1.61 5.82 -2.39
N LYS A 13 1.30 5.27 -1.22
CA LYS A 13 2.25 5.03 -0.15
C LYS A 13 2.14 3.59 0.30
N ALA A 14 3.25 2.87 0.17
CA ALA A 14 3.41 1.62 0.89
C ALA A 14 4.20 1.93 2.14
N PHE A 15 3.67 1.49 3.27
CA PHE A 15 4.39 1.64 4.50
C PHE A 15 5.36 0.49 4.67
N ARG A 16 6.61 0.84 4.97
CA ARG A 16 7.63 -0.16 5.24
C ARG A 16 8.05 -0.07 6.70
N PHE A 17 8.09 -1.23 7.33
CA PHE A 17 8.64 -1.39 8.67
C PHE A 17 9.64 -2.55 8.62
N ARG A 18 10.93 -2.21 8.62
CA ARG A 18 12.04 -3.17 8.45
C ARG A 18 11.85 -3.99 7.15
N ASP A 19 11.65 -5.30 7.30
CA ASP A 19 11.48 -6.26 6.21
C ASP A 19 9.99 -6.48 5.87
N ARG A 20 9.09 -5.61 6.32
CA ARG A 20 7.65 -5.70 6.04
C ARG A 20 7.21 -4.51 5.22
N GLN A 21 6.34 -4.77 4.26
CA GLN A 21 5.65 -3.78 3.47
C GLN A 21 4.15 -4.01 3.61
N ALA A 22 3.39 -2.95 3.79
CA ALA A 22 1.96 -3.04 3.90
C ALA A 22 1.30 -1.89 3.13
N GLY A 23 0.08 -2.11 2.68
CA GLY A 23 -0.72 -1.10 2.02
C GLY A 23 -2.19 -1.50 1.92
N VAL A 24 -2.99 -0.60 1.36
CA VAL A 24 -4.39 -0.86 1.00
C VAL A 24 -4.54 -0.72 -0.50
N SER A 25 -5.13 -1.72 -1.15
CA SER A 25 -5.49 -1.66 -2.56
C SER A 25 -7.01 -1.60 -2.72
N VAL A 26 -7.47 -1.00 -3.81
CA VAL A 26 -8.90 -0.96 -4.16
C VAL A 26 -9.16 -1.98 -5.26
N ILE A 27 -10.19 -2.79 -5.04
CA ILE A 27 -10.69 -3.76 -6.01
C ILE A 27 -12.13 -3.36 -6.34
N TYR A 28 -12.43 -3.21 -7.63
CA TYR A 28 -13.82 -3.01 -8.07
C TYR A 28 -14.43 -4.38 -8.42
N ASP A 29 -15.51 -4.76 -7.72
CA ASP A 29 -16.30 -5.94 -8.06
C ASP A 29 -17.44 -5.53 -9.02
N PRO A 30 -17.37 -5.90 -10.31
CA PRO A 30 -18.40 -5.55 -11.28
C PRO A 30 -19.73 -6.30 -11.06
N PHE A 31 -19.71 -7.45 -10.38
CA PHE A 31 -20.92 -8.23 -10.12
C PHE A 31 -21.76 -7.60 -9.01
N ARG A 32 -21.09 -7.05 -7.99
CA ARG A 32 -21.74 -6.32 -6.89
C ARG A 32 -21.87 -4.83 -7.17
N SER A 33 -21.22 -4.33 -8.22
CA SER A 33 -21.10 -2.89 -8.51
C SER A 33 -20.61 -2.10 -7.29
N ALA A 34 -19.62 -2.67 -6.60
CA ALA A 34 -19.11 -2.17 -5.33
C ALA A 34 -17.57 -2.16 -5.33
N TYR A 35 -16.99 -1.28 -4.51
CA TYR A 35 -15.56 -1.28 -4.25
C TYR A 35 -15.29 -2.04 -2.95
N THR A 36 -14.21 -2.80 -2.95
CA THR A 36 -13.68 -3.51 -1.79
C THR A 36 -12.25 -3.02 -1.56
N TYR A 37 -11.90 -2.83 -0.30
CA TYR A 37 -10.60 -2.34 0.13
C TYR A 37 -9.82 -3.50 0.74
N ASN A 38 -8.72 -3.87 0.10
CA ASN A 38 -7.88 -4.97 0.57
C ASN A 38 -6.66 -4.42 1.31
N ALA A 39 -6.62 -4.64 2.62
CA ALA A 39 -5.48 -4.37 3.48
C ALA A 39 -4.53 -5.57 3.51
N TYR A 40 -3.27 -5.38 3.12
CA TYR A 40 -2.29 -6.47 3.02
C TYR A 40 -0.97 -6.13 3.71
N CYS A 41 -0.28 -7.17 4.19
CA CYS A 41 1.08 -7.10 4.68
C CYS A 41 1.94 -8.22 4.12
N LEU A 42 3.13 -7.86 3.64
CA LEU A 42 4.08 -8.73 2.96
C LEU A 42 5.45 -8.62 3.65
N GLU A 43 6.13 -9.75 3.84
CA GLU A 43 7.54 -9.80 4.18
C GLU A 43 8.40 -9.68 2.92
N THR A 44 9.14 -8.58 2.78
CA THR A 44 9.86 -8.19 1.56
C THR A 44 11.12 -9.02 1.30
N LYS A 45 11.68 -9.68 2.31
CA LYS A 45 12.87 -10.53 2.16
C LYS A 45 12.61 -11.81 1.37
N ILE A 46 11.46 -12.43 1.62
CA ILE A 46 11.05 -13.70 0.99
C ILE A 46 9.79 -13.54 0.13
N MET A 47 9.30 -12.30 -0.03
CA MET A 47 8.08 -11.95 -0.75
C MET A 47 6.88 -12.80 -0.31
N LYS A 48 6.75 -12.99 1.01
CA LYS A 48 5.69 -13.82 1.61
C LYS A 48 4.58 -12.94 2.15
N GLU A 49 3.34 -13.24 1.79
CA GLU A 49 2.16 -12.63 2.42
C GLU A 49 2.05 -13.07 3.88
N LEU A 50 1.98 -12.09 4.77
CA LEU A 50 1.75 -12.29 6.20
C LEU A 50 0.24 -12.29 6.50
N PHE A 51 -0.49 -11.35 5.89
CA PHE A 51 -1.94 -11.34 5.91
C PHE A 51 -2.51 -10.52 4.74
N THR A 52 -3.79 -10.79 4.46
CA THR A 52 -4.63 -10.05 3.51
C THR A 52 -6.06 -10.08 4.06
N VAL A 53 -6.72 -8.92 4.14
CA VAL A 53 -8.07 -8.77 4.70
C VAL A 53 -8.86 -7.79 3.85
N GLU A 54 -10.05 -8.20 3.44
CA GLU A 54 -10.97 -7.39 2.64
C GLU A 54 -12.00 -6.67 3.51
N PHE A 55 -12.23 -5.40 3.21
CA PHE A 55 -13.20 -4.54 3.86
C PHE A 55 -14.12 -3.89 2.84
N ASP A 56 -15.38 -3.70 3.20
CA ASP A 56 -16.33 -2.96 2.38
C ASP A 56 -16.13 -1.43 2.50
N PHE A 57 -15.48 -0.97 3.57
CA PHE A 57 -15.23 0.44 3.86
C PHE A 57 -13.73 0.74 3.98
N LEU A 58 -13.30 1.87 3.40
CA LEU A 58 -11.90 2.30 3.45
C LEU A 58 -11.44 2.56 4.88
N ASP A 59 -12.27 3.21 5.70
CA ASP A 59 -11.94 3.57 7.08
C ASP A 59 -11.54 2.36 7.92
N GLU A 60 -12.22 1.23 7.76
CA GLU A 60 -11.91 -0.02 8.47
C GLU A 60 -10.54 -0.58 8.05
N ALA A 61 -10.23 -0.52 6.75
CA ALA A 61 -8.92 -0.91 6.22
C ALA A 61 -7.82 0.03 6.73
N LEU A 62 -8.09 1.34 6.82
CA LEU A 62 -7.15 2.32 7.35
C LEU A 62 -6.92 2.14 8.86
N GLU A 63 -7.97 1.85 9.63
CA GLU A 63 -7.90 1.57 11.07
C GLU A 63 -7.04 0.35 11.34
N LEU A 64 -7.34 -0.79 10.68
CA LEU A 64 -6.53 -2.02 10.82
C LEU A 64 -5.05 -1.73 10.58
N MET A 65 -4.75 -1.02 9.50
CA MET A 65 -3.37 -0.76 9.10
C MET A 65 -2.66 0.21 10.06
N ASN A 66 -3.36 1.19 10.61
CA ASN A 66 -2.77 2.09 11.59
C ASN A 66 -2.60 1.41 12.97
N ASP A 67 -3.51 0.53 13.37
CA ASP A 67 -3.47 -0.18 14.66
C ASP A 67 -2.41 -1.28 14.68
N GLU A 68 -2.33 -2.09 13.62
CA GLU A 68 -1.44 -3.25 13.56
C GLU A 68 0.05 -2.85 13.51
N PHE A 69 0.35 -1.64 13.02
CA PHE A 69 1.74 -1.20 12.76
C PHE A 69 2.14 0.11 13.45
N GLY A 70 1.20 0.82 14.10
CA GLY A 70 1.42 1.93 15.04
C GLY A 70 2.02 3.23 14.47
N SER A 71 3.20 3.15 13.85
CA SER A 71 3.94 4.30 13.34
C SER A 71 4.85 3.89 12.19
N TRP A 72 4.54 4.41 11.00
CA TRP A 72 5.18 3.98 9.78
C TRP A 72 6.30 4.91 9.31
N GLU A 73 7.35 4.33 8.70
CA GLU A 73 8.20 5.06 7.75
C GLU A 73 7.49 5.09 6.41
N LEU A 74 7.10 6.29 6.00
CA LEU A 74 6.33 6.53 4.80
C LEU A 74 7.29 6.52 3.62
N ILE A 75 7.22 5.47 2.80
CA ILE A 75 8.01 5.36 1.57
C ILE A 75 7.09 5.70 0.40
N GLU A 76 7.40 6.78 -0.29
CA GLU A 76 6.72 7.14 -1.53
C GLU A 76 6.99 6.05 -2.57
N LEU A 77 5.92 5.46 -3.13
CA LEU A 77 6.05 4.56 -4.28
C LEU A 77 6.22 5.34 -5.60
N SER A 78 6.08 6.67 -5.56
CA SER A 78 6.02 7.57 -6.72
C SER A 78 7.38 7.99 -7.28
N GLU A 79 8.52 7.51 -6.77
CA GLU A 79 9.82 7.68 -7.45
C GLU A 79 9.99 6.71 -8.65
N LYS A 80 9.06 6.78 -9.60
CA LYS A 80 9.32 6.47 -11.01
C LYS A 80 9.45 7.77 -11.81
N SER A 81 10.52 8.52 -11.57
CA SER A 81 11.09 9.39 -12.62
C SER A 81 12.53 9.81 -12.33
N SER A 82 13.39 8.87 -11.95
CA SER A 82 14.82 9.00 -12.24
C SER A 82 15.04 8.53 -13.66
N GLY A 83 15.07 9.47 -14.59
CA GLY A 83 15.25 9.22 -16.02
C GLY A 83 16.48 8.36 -16.30
N CYS A 84 16.27 7.17 -16.83
CA CYS A 84 17.32 6.46 -17.55
C CYS A 84 17.42 7.08 -18.95
N SER A 85 18.22 8.14 -19.06
CA SER A 85 18.64 8.74 -20.33
C SER A 85 19.71 7.86 -21.01
N SER A 86 19.39 6.61 -21.32
CA SER A 86 20.33 5.71 -22.02
C SER A 86 19.71 4.89 -23.16
N CYS A 87 18.62 5.36 -23.74
CA CYS A 87 18.26 5.00 -25.12
C CYS A 87 18.68 6.13 -26.08
N VAL A 88 19.98 6.23 -26.32
CA VAL A 88 20.49 6.80 -27.57
C VAL A 88 20.34 5.72 -28.63
N ALA A 89 19.23 5.72 -29.36
CA ALA A 89 19.16 5.04 -30.64
C ALA A 89 19.72 6.00 -31.70
N LYS A 90 20.81 5.59 -32.36
CA LYS A 90 21.37 6.22 -33.56
C LYS A 90 20.47 6.01 -34.76
#